data_AF-A0AAV0G972-F1
#
_entry.id   AF-A0AAV0G972-F1
#
_cell.length_a   1.000
_cell.length_b   1.000
_cell.length_c   1.000
_cell.angle_alpha   90.00
_cell.angle_beta   90.00
_cell.angle_gamma   90.00
#
_symmetry.space_group_name_H-M   'P 1'
#
loop_
_entity.id
_entity.type
_entity.pdbx_description
1 polymer ?
#
loop_
_entity_poly.entity_id
_entity_poly.type
_entity_poly.pdbx_seq_one_letter_code
_entity_poly.pdbx_strand_id
1 'polypeptide(L)'
;MHKFWSGLAAPLILRIQYLQDWEPLSHQQKQAASAVEVFRITEETVDQLFQMGHLVDITHLQALLSIIFHTLDAYLKKLVSQLVDMQDLYPPVPSLTRYNETAFPILKRKLAEAAVLDDGVYNKLNQLTISKLCVRLNTLQYIQRQMTTLKDGIRKSWSTIRVFADTICSEGKSPEHSNGNSDMCDESTDELFAATFDCIRDSATNAIRITSELLGARVVFWDLRESFVFHLYHSSVEGARLESVLPQFDNILNNICGLIDDALRDFVVSRIYKSSLEGYIWVLLDGGPSRAFSNSDVAMMEEDLGMLKDLFVADGEGLPRSLVTEEAKAAQQIISLFSLQLDMASIRAALGTWVMPRL
;
A
#
# COMPACT_ATOMS: atom_id res chain seq x y z
N MET A 1 -38.51 2.21 7.09
CA MET A 1 -37.24 2.48 6.37
C MET A 1 -36.07 2.78 7.31
N HIS A 2 -36.04 3.86 8.10
CA HIS A 2 -34.87 4.17 8.94
C HIS A 2 -34.42 3.04 9.89
N LYS A 3 -35.37 2.34 10.55
CA LYS A 3 -35.08 1.16 11.40
C LYS A 3 -34.58 -0.07 10.62
N PHE A 4 -34.99 -0.22 9.37
CA PHE A 4 -34.55 -1.31 8.48
C PHE A 4 -33.09 -1.08 8.08
N TRP A 5 -32.78 0.12 7.62
CA TRP A 5 -31.42 0.53 7.24
C TRP A 5 -30.45 0.57 8.43
N SER A 6 -30.89 1.04 9.60
CA SER A 6 -30.05 1.00 10.82
C SER A 6 -29.81 -0.42 11.34
N GLY A 7 -30.78 -1.33 11.13
CA GLY A 7 -30.65 -2.75 11.49
C GLY A 7 -29.69 -3.51 10.58
N LEU A 8 -29.50 -3.05 9.34
CA LEU A 8 -28.57 -3.64 8.36
C LEU A 8 -27.12 -3.15 8.53
N ALA A 9 -26.92 -1.88 8.90
CA ALA A 9 -25.58 -1.31 9.08
C ALA A 9 -24.89 -1.80 10.38
N ALA A 10 -25.63 -2.06 11.46
CA ALA A 10 -25.05 -2.41 12.75
C ALA A 10 -24.28 -3.76 12.78
N PRO A 11 -24.78 -4.86 12.16
CA PRO A 11 -24.03 -6.11 12.04
C PRO A 11 -22.74 -5.96 11.24
N LEU A 12 -22.78 -5.19 10.15
CA LEU A 12 -21.62 -4.91 9.29
C LEU A 12 -20.53 -4.17 10.08
N ILE A 13 -20.89 -3.12 10.83
CA ILE A 13 -19.95 -2.33 11.64
C ILE A 13 -19.35 -3.18 12.78
N LEU A 14 -20.16 -3.98 13.49
CA LEU A 14 -19.67 -4.85 14.55
C LEU A 14 -18.72 -5.93 14.01
N ARG A 15 -18.97 -6.46 12.80
CA ARG A 15 -18.11 -7.49 12.19
C ARG A 15 -16.77 -6.94 11.72
N ILE A 16 -16.77 -5.70 11.22
CA ILE A 16 -15.54 -4.93 10.95
C ILE A 16 -14.71 -4.73 12.23
N GLN A 17 -15.36 -4.66 13.40
CA GLN A 17 -14.69 -4.51 14.70
C GLN A 17 -14.10 -5.80 15.27
N TYR A 18 -14.74 -6.95 15.07
CA TYR A 18 -14.38 -8.19 15.77
C TYR A 18 -13.45 -9.17 15.03
N LEU A 19 -13.18 -8.99 13.72
CA LEU A 19 -12.45 -9.99 12.91
C LEU A 19 -11.10 -9.51 12.35
N GLN A 20 -10.21 -8.97 13.18
CA GLN A 20 -8.98 -8.31 12.69
C GLN A 20 -7.66 -8.95 13.17
N ASP A 21 -7.62 -10.28 13.28
CA ASP A 21 -6.35 -10.99 13.53
C ASP A 21 -5.41 -10.91 12.29
N TRP A 22 -5.96 -10.58 11.12
CA TRP A 22 -5.27 -10.47 9.82
C TRP A 22 -4.58 -11.76 9.38
N GLU A 23 -5.28 -12.87 9.58
CA GLU A 23 -4.91 -14.19 9.07
C GLU A 23 -5.62 -14.48 7.74
N PRO A 24 -4.98 -15.19 6.80
CA PRO A 24 -5.61 -15.59 5.55
C PRO A 24 -6.71 -16.63 5.83
N LEU A 25 -7.77 -16.62 5.01
CA LEU A 25 -8.83 -17.64 5.08
C LEU A 25 -8.30 -19.05 4.80
N SER A 26 -7.39 -19.18 3.83
CA SER A 26 -6.71 -20.42 3.49
C SER A 26 -5.47 -20.14 2.62
N HIS A 27 -4.73 -21.19 2.25
CA HIS A 27 -3.62 -21.05 1.30
C HIS A 27 -4.06 -20.53 -0.08
N GLN A 28 -5.29 -20.83 -0.50
CA GLN A 28 -5.84 -20.36 -1.78
C GLN A 28 -6.56 -19.01 -1.65
N GLN A 29 -7.20 -18.77 -0.50
CA GLN A 29 -7.90 -17.52 -0.21
C GLN A 29 -7.07 -16.69 0.76
N LYS A 30 -6.16 -15.88 0.19
CA LYS A 30 -5.17 -15.11 0.94
C LYS A 30 -5.72 -13.83 1.60
N GLN A 31 -7.00 -13.53 1.43
CA GLN A 31 -7.71 -12.41 2.04
C GLN A 31 -8.30 -12.74 3.42
N ALA A 32 -8.62 -11.70 4.20
CA ALA A 32 -9.24 -11.85 5.52
C ALA A 32 -10.73 -12.23 5.43
N ALA A 33 -11.18 -13.04 6.40
CA ALA A 33 -12.58 -13.47 6.53
C ALA A 33 -13.58 -12.31 6.64
N SER A 34 -13.15 -11.20 7.26
CA SER A 34 -13.97 -10.02 7.47
C SER A 34 -14.52 -9.42 6.17
N ALA A 35 -13.70 -9.35 5.11
CA ALA A 35 -14.14 -8.77 3.84
C ALA A 35 -15.12 -9.69 3.11
N VAL A 36 -14.88 -11.01 3.13
CA VAL A 36 -15.81 -11.99 2.53
C VAL A 36 -17.18 -11.90 3.18
N GLU A 37 -17.23 -11.80 4.51
CA GLU A 37 -18.50 -11.69 5.23
C GLU A 37 -19.22 -10.36 4.95
N VAL A 38 -18.49 -9.24 4.83
CA VAL A 38 -19.07 -7.94 4.45
C VAL A 38 -19.73 -8.02 3.08
N PHE A 39 -19.08 -8.61 2.08
CA PHE A 39 -19.68 -8.79 0.76
C PHE A 39 -20.85 -9.77 0.79
N ARG A 40 -20.75 -10.89 1.51
CA ARG A 40 -21.85 -11.84 1.66
C ARG A 40 -23.11 -11.20 2.25
N ILE A 41 -22.97 -10.42 3.32
CA ILE A 41 -24.10 -9.70 3.94
C ILE A 41 -24.64 -8.63 2.98
N THR A 42 -23.75 -7.94 2.25
CA THR A 42 -24.16 -6.92 1.27
C THR A 42 -24.99 -7.55 0.15
N GLU A 43 -24.53 -8.67 -0.43
CA GLU A 43 -25.26 -9.42 -1.46
C GLU A 43 -26.60 -9.93 -0.94
N GLU A 44 -26.65 -10.52 0.25
CA GLU A 44 -27.90 -10.98 0.88
C GLU A 44 -28.89 -9.80 1.08
N THR A 45 -28.38 -8.63 1.45
CA THR A 45 -29.20 -7.41 1.62
C THR A 45 -29.74 -6.90 0.29
N VAL A 46 -28.90 -6.92 -0.76
CA VAL A 46 -29.31 -6.60 -2.13
C VAL A 46 -30.44 -7.55 -2.54
N ASP A 47 -30.24 -8.86 -2.43
CA ASP A 47 -31.22 -9.86 -2.84
C ASP A 47 -32.56 -9.69 -2.10
N GLN A 48 -32.53 -9.48 -0.78
CA GLN A 48 -33.74 -9.24 0.01
C GLN A 48 -34.48 -7.97 -0.39
N LEU A 49 -33.76 -6.88 -0.70
CA LEU A 49 -34.37 -5.64 -1.17
C LEU A 49 -35.07 -5.86 -2.52
N PHE A 50 -34.39 -6.48 -3.48
CA PHE A 50 -34.93 -6.69 -4.82
C PHE A 50 -36.05 -7.75 -4.86
N GLN A 51 -36.12 -8.67 -3.89
CA GLN A 51 -37.28 -9.56 -3.69
C GLN A 51 -38.58 -8.81 -3.35
N MET A 52 -38.51 -7.57 -2.87
CA MET A 52 -39.70 -6.74 -2.65
C MET A 52 -40.37 -6.28 -3.96
N GLY A 53 -39.73 -6.50 -5.12
CA GLY A 53 -40.29 -6.30 -6.45
C GLY A 53 -40.67 -4.85 -6.72
N HIS A 54 -41.89 -4.62 -7.22
CA HIS A 54 -42.38 -3.30 -7.63
C HIS A 54 -42.40 -2.22 -6.53
N LEU A 55 -42.17 -2.58 -5.26
CA LEU A 55 -42.07 -1.63 -4.15
C LEU A 55 -40.72 -0.88 -4.12
N VAL A 56 -39.73 -1.34 -4.88
CA VAL A 56 -38.40 -0.73 -4.97
C VAL A 56 -38.41 0.37 -6.04
N ASP A 57 -38.19 1.60 -5.61
CA ASP A 57 -38.03 2.77 -6.50
C ASP A 57 -36.60 3.32 -6.46
N ILE A 58 -36.37 4.43 -7.18
CA ILE A 58 -35.06 5.07 -7.27
C ILE A 58 -34.52 5.53 -5.90
N THR A 59 -35.40 5.92 -4.97
CA THR A 59 -34.99 6.36 -3.63
C THR A 59 -34.45 5.19 -2.80
N HIS A 60 -34.99 3.99 -3.00
CA HIS A 60 -34.50 2.77 -2.37
C HIS A 60 -33.14 2.35 -2.95
N LEU A 61 -32.95 2.47 -4.27
CA LEU A 61 -31.65 2.22 -4.90
C LEU A 61 -30.58 3.20 -4.40
N GLN A 62 -30.91 4.49 -4.32
CA GLN A 62 -30.02 5.52 -3.76
C GLN A 62 -29.64 5.23 -2.31
N ALA A 63 -30.62 4.83 -1.48
CA ALA A 63 -30.38 4.46 -0.10
C ALA A 63 -29.47 3.22 0.03
N LEU A 64 -29.70 2.20 -0.80
CA LEU A 64 -28.86 1.00 -0.86
C LEU A 64 -27.41 1.36 -1.20
N LEU A 65 -27.20 2.13 -2.28
CA LEU A 65 -25.87 2.51 -2.74
C LEU A 65 -25.14 3.41 -1.74
N SER A 66 -25.85 4.31 -1.08
CA SER A 66 -25.31 5.12 0.03
C SER A 66 -24.84 4.24 1.20
N ILE A 67 -25.57 3.20 1.56
CA ILE A 67 -25.20 2.29 2.65
C ILE A 67 -23.99 1.43 2.27
N ILE A 68 -23.95 0.93 1.04
CA ILE A 68 -22.79 0.20 0.52
C ILE A 68 -21.55 1.09 0.56
N PHE A 69 -21.67 2.32 0.05
CA PHE A 69 -20.60 3.31 0.09
C PHE A 69 -20.08 3.54 1.51
N HIS A 70 -20.96 3.94 2.44
CA HIS A 70 -20.53 4.25 3.80
C HIS A 70 -19.95 3.04 4.54
N THR A 71 -20.45 1.84 4.27
CA THR A 71 -19.92 0.62 4.88
C THR A 71 -18.50 0.31 4.38
N LEU A 72 -18.30 0.32 3.07
CA LEU A 72 -17.01 -0.01 2.47
C LEU A 72 -15.98 1.10 2.70
N ASP A 73 -16.38 2.36 2.62
CA ASP A 73 -15.54 3.50 2.97
C ASP A 73 -15.10 3.45 4.45
N ALA A 74 -16.00 3.15 5.38
CA ALA A 74 -15.65 2.97 6.78
C ALA A 74 -14.68 1.79 7.00
N TYR A 75 -14.86 0.69 6.27
CA TYR A 75 -13.93 -0.45 6.29
C TYR A 75 -12.52 -0.01 5.86
N LEU A 76 -12.42 0.66 4.71
CA LEU A 76 -11.15 1.11 4.12
C LEU A 76 -10.45 2.12 5.01
N LYS A 77 -11.18 3.14 5.49
CA LYS A 77 -10.65 4.14 6.43
C LYS A 77 -10.14 3.50 7.71
N LYS A 78 -10.86 2.52 8.25
CA LYS A 78 -10.41 1.80 9.44
C LYS A 78 -9.12 1.03 9.18
N LEU A 79 -9.02 0.30 8.06
CA LEU A 79 -7.81 -0.43 7.69
C LEU A 79 -6.59 0.50 7.63
N VAL A 80 -6.73 1.66 6.98
CA VAL A 80 -5.66 2.66 6.87
C VAL A 80 -5.33 3.30 8.22
N SER A 81 -6.33 3.60 9.06
CA SER A 81 -6.10 4.19 10.40
C SER A 81 -5.32 3.29 11.36
N GLN A 82 -5.21 2.00 11.05
CA GLN A 82 -4.47 1.00 11.82
C GLN A 82 -3.02 0.85 11.35
N LEU A 83 -2.59 1.62 10.36
CA LEU A 83 -1.20 1.70 9.92
C LEU A 83 -0.43 2.68 10.81
N VAL A 84 0.91 2.56 10.81
CA VAL A 84 1.81 3.53 11.43
C VAL A 84 2.30 4.53 10.38
N ASP A 85 2.78 5.67 10.83
CA ASP A 85 3.45 6.62 9.95
C ASP A 85 4.79 6.04 9.50
N MET A 86 5.16 6.23 8.23
CA MET A 86 6.46 5.79 7.74
C MET A 86 7.61 6.53 8.41
N GLN A 87 7.37 7.77 8.85
CA GLN A 87 8.37 8.57 9.57
C GLN A 87 8.83 7.90 10.87
N ASP A 88 7.96 7.07 11.48
CA ASP A 88 8.29 6.32 12.68
C ASP A 88 9.30 5.19 12.41
N LEU A 89 9.46 4.73 11.17
CA LEU A 89 10.40 3.65 10.83
C LEU A 89 11.79 4.19 10.49
N TYR A 90 11.90 5.44 10.01
CA TYR A 90 13.17 5.96 9.54
C TYR A 90 14.16 6.17 10.69
N PRO A 91 15.42 5.75 10.55
CA PRO A 91 16.44 6.03 11.54
C PRO A 91 16.68 7.54 11.65
N PRO A 92 17.00 8.05 12.85
CA PRO A 92 17.31 9.46 13.03
C PRO A 92 18.55 9.84 12.22
N VAL A 93 18.51 11.02 11.59
CA VAL A 93 19.67 11.56 10.87
C VAL A 93 20.76 11.90 11.90
N PRO A 94 22.00 11.39 11.74
CA PRO A 94 23.10 11.70 12.65
C PRO A 94 23.35 13.21 12.73
N SER A 95 23.57 13.72 13.95
CA SER A 95 23.87 15.14 14.16
C SER A 95 25.17 15.52 13.46
N LEU A 96 25.16 16.64 12.73
CA LEU A 96 26.32 17.19 12.03
C LEU A 96 27.39 17.69 13.03
N THR A 97 28.20 16.79 13.58
CA THR A 97 29.40 17.19 14.31
C THR A 97 30.47 17.59 13.32
N ARG A 98 30.74 18.90 13.25
CA ARG A 98 31.87 19.50 12.53
C ARG A 98 33.15 18.69 12.84
N TYR A 99 33.82 18.23 11.80
CA TYR A 99 35.15 17.64 11.91
C TYR A 99 36.14 18.75 12.34
N ASN A 100 36.55 18.76 13.60
CA ASN A 100 37.76 19.46 14.03
C ASN A 100 38.81 18.38 14.29
N GLU A 101 39.91 18.41 13.53
CA GLU A 101 41.02 17.44 13.56
C GLU A 101 41.69 17.22 14.93
N THR A 102 41.30 17.93 15.98
CA THR A 102 42.04 18.01 17.26
C THR A 102 41.35 17.39 18.46
N ALA A 103 40.25 16.64 18.32
CA ALA A 103 39.58 16.04 19.47
C ALA A 103 39.15 14.58 19.24
N PHE A 104 40.09 13.66 19.45
CA PHE A 104 39.75 12.30 19.87
C PHE A 104 39.82 12.20 21.39
N PRO A 105 38.70 12.34 22.13
CA PRO A 105 38.54 11.59 23.35
C PRO A 105 37.89 10.25 22.99
N ILE A 106 38.57 9.19 23.39
CA ILE A 106 38.10 7.80 23.44
C ILE A 106 36.76 7.77 24.21
N LEU A 107 35.64 8.04 23.54
CA LEU A 107 34.32 7.91 24.12
C LEU A 107 33.82 6.50 23.79
N LYS A 108 34.11 5.61 24.72
CA LYS A 108 33.50 4.29 24.87
C LYS A 108 32.08 4.26 24.33
N ARG A 109 31.89 3.51 23.24
CA ARG A 109 30.88 2.44 23.14
C ARG A 109 29.57 2.72 23.90
N LYS A 110 28.79 3.64 23.36
CA LYS A 110 27.33 3.54 23.26
C LYS A 110 27.06 3.97 21.83
N LEU A 111 26.85 3.06 20.87
CA LEU A 111 25.51 2.60 20.50
C LEU A 111 24.40 3.47 21.11
N ALA A 112 24.45 4.76 20.82
CA ALA A 112 23.50 5.77 21.25
C ALA A 112 23.02 6.42 19.95
N GLU A 113 21.76 6.40 19.58
CA GLU A 113 20.56 5.91 20.22
C GLU A 113 19.74 5.29 19.08
N ALA A 114 19.34 4.02 19.21
CA ALA A 114 18.08 3.63 18.61
C ALA A 114 17.10 4.67 19.15
N ALA A 115 16.58 5.55 18.30
CA ALA A 115 15.45 6.40 18.65
C ALA A 115 14.50 5.49 19.42
N VAL A 116 14.33 5.76 20.72
CA VAL A 116 13.46 4.96 21.57
C VAL A 116 12.10 5.17 20.97
N LEU A 117 11.69 4.24 20.10
CA LEU A 117 10.38 4.28 19.50
C LEU A 117 9.40 4.27 20.66
N ASP A 118 8.40 5.14 20.56
CA ASP A 118 7.31 5.13 21.51
C ASP A 118 6.78 3.68 21.65
N ASP A 119 6.62 3.21 22.88
CA ASP A 119 6.17 1.84 23.15
C ASP A 119 4.84 1.54 22.43
N GLY A 120 4.01 2.56 22.20
CA GLY A 120 2.79 2.47 21.40
C GLY A 120 3.03 2.17 19.91
N VAL A 121 3.99 2.85 19.29
CA VAL A 121 4.42 2.62 17.90
C VAL A 121 5.06 1.24 17.75
N TYR A 122 5.95 0.87 18.68
CA TYR A 122 6.61 -0.44 18.70
C TYR A 122 5.58 -1.59 18.75
N ASN A 123 4.59 -1.48 19.63
CA ASN A 123 3.52 -2.47 19.75
C ASN A 123 2.65 -2.54 18.49
N LYS A 124 2.35 -1.41 17.84
CA LYS A 124 1.66 -1.39 16.54
C LYS A 124 2.49 -2.08 15.45
N LEU A 125 3.79 -1.80 15.36
CA LEU A 125 4.69 -2.45 14.41
C LEU A 125 4.76 -3.97 14.61
N ASN A 126 4.75 -4.45 15.86
CA ASN A 126 4.67 -5.88 16.15
C ASN A 126 3.36 -6.52 15.66
N GLN A 127 2.28 -5.74 15.55
CA GLN A 127 1.00 -6.18 14.99
C GLN A 127 0.89 -5.98 13.46
N LEU A 128 1.87 -5.33 12.83
CA LEU A 128 1.92 -5.04 11.39
C LEU A 128 3.02 -5.86 10.70
N THR A 129 3.15 -7.14 11.04
CA THR A 129 4.13 -8.04 10.41
C THR A 129 3.95 -8.10 8.89
N ILE A 130 4.99 -8.51 8.17
CA ILE A 130 4.94 -8.73 6.71
C ILE A 130 3.71 -9.55 6.32
N SER A 131 3.47 -10.67 7.00
CA SER A 131 2.32 -11.54 6.73
C SER A 131 0.97 -10.81 6.89
N LYS A 132 0.78 -10.07 7.98
CA LYS A 132 -0.46 -9.32 8.23
C LYS A 132 -0.66 -8.20 7.21
N LEU A 133 0.41 -7.52 6.79
CA LEU A 133 0.36 -6.51 5.73
C LEU A 133 0.01 -7.15 4.37
N CYS A 134 0.57 -8.31 4.04
CA CYS A 134 0.20 -9.07 2.84
C CYS A 134 -1.28 -9.46 2.85
N VAL A 135 -1.82 -9.96 3.97
CA VAL A 135 -3.25 -10.28 4.10
C VAL A 135 -4.13 -9.03 3.92
N ARG A 136 -3.72 -7.88 4.46
CA ARG A 136 -4.42 -6.60 4.23
C ARG A 136 -4.43 -6.21 2.76
N LEU A 137 -3.29 -6.31 2.08
CA LEU A 137 -3.19 -6.03 0.64
C LEU A 137 -4.09 -6.96 -0.18
N ASN A 138 -4.06 -8.28 0.10
CA ASN A 138 -4.95 -9.25 -0.55
C ASN A 138 -6.43 -8.95 -0.31
N THR A 139 -6.75 -8.48 0.90
CA THR A 139 -8.11 -8.08 1.27
C THR A 139 -8.56 -6.86 0.48
N LEU A 140 -7.69 -5.87 0.27
CA LEU A 140 -7.97 -4.71 -0.56
C LEU A 140 -8.15 -5.09 -2.04
N GLN A 141 -7.29 -5.98 -2.55
CA GLN A 141 -7.43 -6.52 -3.91
C GLN A 141 -8.73 -7.30 -4.09
N TYR A 142 -9.11 -8.10 -3.08
CA TYR A 142 -10.39 -8.79 -3.06
C TYR A 142 -11.56 -7.82 -3.10
N ILE A 143 -11.54 -6.75 -2.28
CA ILE A 143 -12.57 -5.69 -2.29
C ILE A 143 -12.67 -5.07 -3.69
N GLN A 144 -11.55 -4.75 -4.35
CA GLN A 144 -11.56 -4.20 -5.71
C GLN A 144 -12.20 -5.15 -6.73
N ARG A 145 -11.92 -6.45 -6.65
CA ARG A 145 -12.53 -7.46 -7.54
C ARG A 145 -14.03 -7.59 -7.32
N GLN A 146 -14.45 -7.68 -6.06
CA GLN A 146 -15.86 -7.83 -5.70
C GLN A 146 -16.69 -6.59 -6.06
N MET A 147 -16.06 -5.41 -6.12
CA MET A 147 -16.69 -4.16 -6.50
C MET A 147 -17.39 -4.25 -7.87
N THR A 148 -16.73 -4.87 -8.85
CA THR A 148 -17.27 -5.05 -10.20
C THR A 148 -18.46 -6.01 -10.19
N THR A 149 -18.31 -7.16 -9.52
CA THR A 149 -19.36 -8.17 -9.41
C THR A 149 -20.61 -7.61 -8.71
N LEU A 150 -20.42 -6.87 -7.62
CA LEU A 150 -21.51 -6.25 -6.88
C LEU A 150 -22.23 -5.19 -7.71
N LYS A 151 -21.49 -4.33 -8.42
CA LYS A 151 -22.05 -3.31 -9.32
C LYS A 151 -22.92 -3.95 -10.39
N ASP A 152 -22.40 -4.96 -11.07
CA ASP A 152 -23.12 -5.64 -12.16
C ASP A 152 -24.35 -6.40 -11.64
N GLY A 153 -24.23 -7.04 -10.46
CA GLY A 153 -25.34 -7.71 -9.78
C GLY A 153 -26.50 -6.76 -9.46
N ILE A 154 -26.21 -5.63 -8.80
CA ILE A 154 -27.23 -4.63 -8.46
C ILE A 154 -27.85 -4.04 -9.73
N ARG A 155 -27.04 -3.71 -10.75
CA ARG A 155 -27.54 -3.17 -12.02
C ARG A 155 -28.49 -4.14 -12.70
N LYS A 156 -28.15 -5.43 -12.76
CA LYS A 156 -29.01 -6.47 -13.33
C LYS A 156 -30.34 -6.61 -12.58
N SER A 157 -30.30 -6.63 -11.24
CA SER A 157 -31.51 -6.69 -10.41
C SER A 157 -32.40 -5.45 -10.61
N TRP A 158 -31.79 -4.27 -10.74
CA TRP A 158 -32.49 -3.02 -11.03
C TRP A 158 -33.18 -3.01 -12.40
N SER A 159 -32.50 -3.43 -13.46
CA SER A 159 -33.11 -3.54 -14.80
C SER A 159 -34.29 -4.51 -14.83
N THR A 160 -34.22 -5.61 -14.07
CA THR A 160 -35.28 -6.62 -14.00
C THR A 160 -36.57 -6.05 -13.39
N ILE A 161 -36.46 -5.28 -12.31
CA ILE A 161 -37.64 -4.65 -11.68
C ILE A 161 -38.26 -3.58 -12.60
N ARG A 162 -37.44 -2.78 -13.29
CA ARG A 162 -37.94 -1.76 -14.22
C ARG A 162 -38.75 -2.35 -15.37
N VAL A 163 -38.25 -3.41 -16.01
CA VAL A 163 -38.97 -4.09 -17.10
C VAL A 163 -40.32 -4.64 -16.61
N PHE A 164 -40.37 -5.18 -15.39
CA PHE A 164 -41.62 -5.67 -14.79
C PHE A 164 -42.61 -4.52 -14.51
N ALA A 165 -42.13 -3.40 -13.97
CA ALA A 165 -42.96 -2.21 -13.71
C ALA A 165 -43.51 -1.59 -15.01
N ASP A 166 -42.68 -1.50 -16.05
CA ASP A 166 -43.08 -0.97 -17.37
C ASP A 166 -44.11 -1.87 -18.07
N THR A 167 -43.98 -3.20 -17.92
CA THR A 167 -44.94 -4.18 -18.46
C THR A 167 -46.31 -4.06 -17.81
N ILE A 168 -46.37 -3.96 -16.46
CA ILE A 168 -47.62 -3.78 -15.72
C ILE A 168 -48.29 -2.44 -16.07
N CYS A 169 -47.52 -1.38 -16.26
CA CYS A 169 -48.06 -0.06 -16.60
C CYS A 169 -48.56 0.04 -18.06
N SER A 170 -48.09 -0.84 -18.96
CA SER A 170 -48.44 -0.83 -20.38
C SER A 170 -49.72 -1.62 -20.70
N GLU A 171 -50.12 -2.58 -19.87
CA GLU A 171 -51.38 -3.33 -20.05
C GLU A 171 -52.65 -2.48 -19.78
N GLY A 172 -52.51 -1.24 -19.32
CA GLY A 172 -53.63 -0.35 -18.97
C GLY A 172 -53.81 0.91 -19.82
N LYS A 173 -53.01 1.14 -20.88
CA LYS A 173 -53.06 2.41 -21.64
C LYS A 173 -53.11 2.21 -23.17
N SER A 174 -54.10 2.87 -23.79
CA SER A 174 -54.28 2.99 -25.24
C SER A 174 -53.09 3.75 -25.88
N PRO A 175 -52.70 3.45 -27.13
CA PRO A 175 -51.41 3.85 -27.66
C PRO A 175 -51.45 5.23 -28.31
N GLU A 176 -51.43 6.31 -27.52
CA GLU A 176 -51.14 7.65 -28.07
C GLU A 176 -50.22 8.45 -27.14
N HIS A 177 -49.04 8.80 -27.68
CA HIS A 177 -48.02 9.73 -27.16
C HIS A 177 -47.19 9.30 -25.93
N SER A 178 -46.11 8.55 -26.15
CA SER A 178 -44.98 8.48 -25.21
C SER A 178 -43.65 8.65 -25.97
N ASN A 179 -43.24 9.90 -26.16
CA ASN A 179 -41.95 10.27 -26.74
C ASN A 179 -41.14 11.03 -25.67
N GLY A 180 -40.00 10.48 -25.22
CA GLY A 180 -38.89 11.28 -24.67
C GLY A 180 -38.42 11.07 -23.23
N ASN A 181 -39.13 10.37 -22.33
CA ASN A 181 -38.75 10.35 -20.90
C ASN A 181 -37.96 9.12 -20.40
N SER A 182 -37.79 8.06 -21.20
CA SER A 182 -37.08 6.85 -20.72
C SER A 182 -35.55 6.99 -20.74
N ASP A 183 -34.99 7.77 -21.67
CA ASP A 183 -33.52 7.93 -21.84
C ASP A 183 -32.88 8.74 -20.69
N MET A 184 -33.53 9.81 -20.23
CA MET A 184 -32.98 10.69 -19.17
C MET A 184 -32.90 10.02 -17.79
N CYS A 185 -33.76 9.02 -17.53
CA CYS A 185 -33.74 8.28 -16.26
C CYS A 185 -32.56 7.31 -16.21
N ASP A 186 -32.19 6.72 -17.35
CA ASP A 186 -31.12 5.73 -17.44
C ASP A 186 -29.73 6.36 -17.24
N GLU A 187 -29.48 7.51 -17.88
CA GLU A 187 -28.23 8.28 -17.74
C GLU A 187 -27.98 8.70 -16.28
N SER A 188 -29.01 9.21 -15.58
CA SER A 188 -28.91 9.60 -14.17
C SER A 188 -28.63 8.42 -13.23
N THR A 189 -29.12 7.21 -13.55
CA THR A 189 -28.81 6.02 -12.77
C THR A 189 -27.39 5.54 -13.01
N ASP A 190 -26.91 5.60 -14.25
CA ASP A 190 -25.55 5.21 -14.58
C ASP A 190 -24.50 6.13 -13.94
N GLU A 191 -24.76 7.43 -13.91
CA GLU A 191 -23.93 8.39 -13.17
C GLU A 191 -23.89 8.06 -11.67
N LEU A 192 -25.02 7.67 -11.08
CA LEU A 192 -25.10 7.32 -9.67
C LEU A 192 -24.30 6.05 -9.32
N PHE A 193 -24.38 5.01 -10.18
CA PHE A 193 -23.53 3.83 -10.05
C PHE A 193 -22.05 4.18 -10.24
N ALA A 194 -21.70 4.98 -11.26
CA ALA A 194 -20.33 5.40 -11.50
C ALA A 194 -19.78 6.17 -10.28
N ALA A 195 -20.45 7.22 -9.84
CA ALA A 195 -20.04 8.04 -8.70
C ALA A 195 -19.79 7.22 -7.43
N THR A 196 -20.69 6.27 -7.13
CA THR A 196 -20.58 5.43 -5.93
C THR A 196 -19.40 4.48 -6.01
N PHE A 197 -19.35 3.66 -7.07
CA PHE A 197 -18.37 2.58 -7.18
C PHE A 197 -16.96 3.08 -7.52
N ASP A 198 -16.84 4.17 -8.29
CA ASP A 198 -15.56 4.80 -8.59
C ASP A 198 -14.93 5.40 -7.34
N CYS A 199 -15.71 6.06 -6.48
CA CYS A 199 -15.20 6.62 -5.22
C CYS A 199 -14.65 5.53 -4.28
N ILE A 200 -15.32 4.37 -4.19
CA ILE A 200 -14.84 3.25 -3.36
C ILE A 200 -13.59 2.61 -3.99
N ARG A 201 -13.55 2.49 -5.32
CA ARG A 201 -12.39 1.96 -6.06
C ARG A 201 -11.16 2.85 -5.88
N ASP A 202 -11.33 4.17 -5.93
CA ASP A 202 -10.26 5.13 -5.68
C ASP A 202 -9.75 5.03 -4.24
N SER A 203 -10.67 4.93 -3.28
CA SER A 203 -10.33 4.73 -1.86
C SER A 203 -9.55 3.43 -1.62
N ALA A 204 -9.97 2.33 -2.26
CA ALA A 204 -9.28 1.05 -2.18
C ALA A 204 -7.89 1.11 -2.84
N THR A 205 -7.77 1.75 -4.01
CA THR A 205 -6.49 1.96 -4.71
C THR A 205 -5.51 2.75 -3.85
N ASN A 206 -5.99 3.82 -3.21
CA ASN A 206 -5.16 4.61 -2.29
C ASN A 206 -4.74 3.80 -1.06
N ALA A 207 -5.64 2.99 -0.49
CA ALA A 207 -5.31 2.10 0.62
C ALA A 207 -4.26 1.04 0.24
N ILE A 208 -4.33 0.48 -0.99
CA ILE A 208 -3.30 -0.44 -1.52
C ILE A 208 -1.96 0.28 -1.61
N ARG A 209 -1.95 1.50 -2.18
CA ARG A 209 -0.74 2.31 -2.30
C ARG A 209 -0.06 2.55 -0.94
N ILE A 210 -0.79 3.08 0.04
CA ILE A 210 -0.26 3.39 1.38
C ILE A 210 0.23 2.12 2.09
N THR A 211 -0.52 1.02 1.99
CA THR A 211 -0.14 -0.25 2.64
C THR A 211 1.11 -0.85 2.01
N SER A 212 1.25 -0.77 0.68
CA SER A 212 2.45 -1.24 -0.04
C SER A 212 3.67 -0.36 0.23
N GLU A 213 3.50 0.96 0.35
CA GLU A 213 4.56 1.90 0.77
C GLU A 213 5.06 1.55 2.18
N LEU A 214 4.15 1.34 3.14
CA LEU A 214 4.52 0.91 4.49
C LEU A 214 5.20 -0.46 4.50
N LEU A 215 4.75 -1.43 3.68
CA LEU A 215 5.39 -2.74 3.58
C LEU A 215 6.85 -2.61 3.10
N GLY A 216 7.11 -1.79 2.09
CA GLY A 216 8.47 -1.49 1.63
C GLY A 216 9.33 -0.86 2.72
N ALA A 217 8.81 0.19 3.38
CA ALA A 217 9.51 0.86 4.47
C ALA A 217 9.78 -0.10 5.65
N ARG A 218 8.82 -0.97 5.98
CA ARG A 218 8.98 -2.01 7.00
C ARG A 218 10.10 -2.98 6.64
N VAL A 219 10.09 -3.54 5.44
CA VAL A 219 11.13 -4.50 5.03
C VAL A 219 12.52 -3.89 5.21
N VAL A 220 12.71 -2.65 4.79
CA VAL A 220 14.04 -2.00 4.73
C VAL A 220 14.46 -1.41 6.08
N PHE A 221 13.60 -0.59 6.68
CA PHE A 221 13.94 0.23 7.85
C PHE A 221 13.53 -0.41 9.18
N TRP A 222 12.83 -1.55 9.14
CA TRP A 222 12.50 -2.33 10.32
C TRP A 222 13.15 -3.72 10.28
N ASP A 223 12.74 -4.57 9.35
CA ASP A 223 13.13 -5.98 9.33
C ASP A 223 14.61 -6.17 8.90
N LEU A 224 15.10 -5.38 7.92
CA LEU A 224 16.51 -5.39 7.46
C LEU A 224 17.35 -4.24 8.03
N ARG A 225 16.84 -3.51 9.04
CA ARG A 225 17.48 -2.30 9.55
C ARG A 225 18.93 -2.53 9.98
N GLU A 226 19.17 -3.58 10.74
CA GLU A 226 20.50 -3.89 11.28
C GLU A 226 21.47 -4.30 10.18
N SER A 227 21.07 -5.27 9.34
CA SER A 227 21.94 -5.86 8.31
C SER A 227 22.16 -4.94 7.10
N PHE A 228 21.14 -4.19 6.69
CA PHE A 228 21.22 -3.30 5.54
C PHE A 228 21.52 -1.87 5.97
N VAL A 229 20.62 -1.24 6.72
CA VAL A 229 20.70 0.20 6.99
C VAL A 229 21.87 0.56 7.93
N PHE A 230 22.20 -0.27 8.92
CA PHE A 230 23.26 0.02 9.88
C PHE A 230 24.60 -0.67 9.60
N HIS A 231 24.60 -1.82 8.93
CA HIS A 231 25.82 -2.58 8.69
C HIS A 231 26.44 -2.37 7.30
N LEU A 232 25.66 -2.07 6.26
CA LEU A 232 26.22 -1.82 4.92
C LEU A 232 27.25 -0.69 4.97
N TYR A 233 28.45 -0.96 4.46
CA TYR A 233 29.63 -0.09 4.46
C TYR A 233 30.12 0.37 5.84
N HIS A 234 29.69 -0.29 6.91
CA HIS A 234 30.18 0.05 8.24
C HIS A 234 31.69 -0.16 8.34
N SER A 235 32.43 0.87 8.76
CA SER A 235 33.90 0.94 8.83
C SER A 235 34.63 1.01 7.47
N SER A 236 34.24 0.22 6.47
CA SER A 236 34.75 0.35 5.10
C SER A 236 33.79 -0.26 4.08
N VAL A 237 33.91 0.15 2.82
CA VAL A 237 33.10 -0.43 1.72
C VAL A 237 33.52 -1.87 1.45
N GLU A 238 34.82 -2.13 1.33
CA GLU A 238 35.36 -3.48 1.09
C GLU A 238 34.94 -4.51 2.17
N GLY A 239 34.89 -4.09 3.44
CA GLY A 239 34.62 -4.99 4.57
C GLY A 239 33.15 -5.31 4.81
N ALA A 240 32.23 -4.51 4.28
CA ALA A 240 30.80 -4.60 4.57
C ALA A 240 29.96 -4.37 3.30
N ARG A 241 30.14 -5.26 2.32
CA ARG A 241 29.50 -5.23 0.99
C ARG A 241 28.05 -5.69 1.01
N LEU A 242 27.29 -5.26 0.00
CA LEU A 242 25.88 -5.62 -0.17
C LEU A 242 25.65 -7.13 -0.31
N GLU A 243 26.60 -7.87 -0.91
CA GLU A 243 26.52 -9.32 -1.10
C GLU A 243 26.09 -10.07 0.18
N SER A 244 26.55 -9.61 1.34
CA SER A 244 26.25 -10.22 2.65
C SER A 244 24.76 -10.15 3.05
N VAL A 245 24.00 -9.18 2.53
CA VAL A 245 22.57 -8.99 2.87
C VAL A 245 21.61 -9.47 1.77
N LEU A 246 22.09 -9.70 0.55
CA LEU A 246 21.26 -10.17 -0.57
C LEU A 246 20.44 -11.43 -0.25
N PRO A 247 20.96 -12.47 0.45
CA PRO A 247 20.15 -13.64 0.81
C PRO A 247 18.98 -13.30 1.73
N GLN A 248 19.09 -12.28 2.59
CA GLN A 248 17.99 -11.85 3.46
C GLN A 248 16.90 -11.15 2.66
N PHE A 249 17.29 -10.28 1.71
CA PHE A 249 16.33 -9.69 0.78
C PHE A 249 15.61 -10.75 -0.05
N ASP A 250 16.34 -11.68 -0.65
CA ASP A 250 15.76 -12.74 -1.49
C ASP A 250 14.74 -13.59 -0.72
N ASN A 251 15.09 -14.02 0.50
CA ASN A 251 14.17 -14.75 1.37
C ASN A 251 12.89 -13.96 1.69
N ILE A 252 13.02 -12.65 1.97
CA ILE A 252 11.87 -11.79 2.25
C ILE A 252 11.01 -11.61 1.00
N LEU A 253 11.62 -11.34 -0.16
CA LEU A 253 10.90 -11.18 -1.44
C LEU A 253 10.14 -12.46 -1.81
N ASN A 254 10.78 -13.62 -1.68
CA ASN A 254 10.16 -14.92 -1.93
C ASN A 254 8.98 -15.18 -0.97
N ASN A 255 9.14 -14.88 0.32
CA ASN A 255 8.07 -14.97 1.29
C ASN A 255 6.89 -14.05 0.94
N ILE A 256 7.16 -12.78 0.63
CA ILE A 256 6.13 -11.80 0.25
C ILE A 256 5.38 -12.26 -1.01
N CYS A 257 6.10 -12.67 -2.05
CA CYS A 257 5.50 -13.17 -3.30
C CYS A 257 4.62 -14.40 -3.05
N GLY A 258 5.00 -15.30 -2.14
CA GLY A 258 4.17 -16.44 -1.74
C GLY A 258 2.88 -16.02 -1.03
N LEU A 259 2.90 -14.92 -0.27
CA LEU A 259 1.80 -14.45 0.55
C LEU A 259 0.81 -13.53 -0.17
N ILE A 260 1.24 -12.77 -1.18
CA ILE A 260 0.38 -11.82 -1.90
C ILE A 260 -0.34 -12.44 -3.10
N ASP A 261 -1.42 -11.79 -3.53
CA ASP A 261 -2.09 -12.08 -4.80
C ASP A 261 -1.20 -11.68 -5.99
N ASP A 262 -1.17 -12.51 -7.04
CA ASP A 262 -0.29 -12.30 -8.20
C ASP A 262 -0.53 -10.96 -8.90
N ALA A 263 -1.76 -10.43 -8.88
CA ALA A 263 -2.07 -9.13 -9.46
C ALA A 263 -1.43 -7.95 -8.71
N LEU A 264 -0.99 -8.17 -7.46
CA LEU A 264 -0.29 -7.17 -6.66
C LEU A 264 1.23 -7.30 -6.74
N ARG A 265 1.75 -8.43 -7.25
CA ARG A 265 3.16 -8.80 -7.13
C ARG A 265 4.10 -7.69 -7.57
N ASP A 266 4.02 -7.30 -8.84
CA ASP A 266 4.96 -6.32 -9.39
C ASP A 266 4.79 -4.94 -8.74
N PHE A 267 3.56 -4.57 -8.39
CA PHE A 267 3.30 -3.31 -7.69
C PHE A 267 3.96 -3.29 -6.31
N VAL A 268 3.78 -4.34 -5.50
CA VAL A 268 4.36 -4.46 -4.17
C VAL A 268 5.88 -4.54 -4.24
N VAL A 269 6.44 -5.38 -5.13
CA VAL A 269 7.89 -5.52 -5.32
C VAL A 269 8.50 -4.19 -5.77
N SER A 270 7.82 -3.40 -6.61
CA SER A 270 8.28 -2.06 -6.98
C SER A 270 8.36 -1.10 -5.79
N ARG A 271 7.43 -1.18 -4.82
CA ARG A 271 7.49 -0.36 -3.60
C ARG A 271 8.65 -0.78 -2.69
N ILE A 272 8.88 -2.09 -2.55
CA ILE A 272 10.03 -2.60 -1.78
C ILE A 272 11.35 -2.18 -2.44
N TYR A 273 11.44 -2.25 -3.77
CA TYR A 273 12.62 -1.78 -4.50
C TYR A 273 12.89 -0.30 -4.26
N LYS A 274 11.85 0.54 -4.37
CA LYS A 274 11.96 1.96 -4.08
C LYS A 274 12.42 2.23 -2.65
N SER A 275 11.85 1.56 -1.66
CA SER A 275 12.32 1.66 -0.26
C SER A 275 13.76 1.16 -0.11
N SER A 276 14.19 0.17 -0.88
CA SER A 276 15.56 -0.36 -0.83
C SER A 276 16.56 0.66 -1.37
N LEU A 277 16.21 1.39 -2.43
CA LEU A 277 16.98 2.52 -2.94
C LEU A 277 17.01 3.69 -1.95
N GLU A 278 15.89 3.99 -1.30
CA GLU A 278 15.82 4.96 -0.20
C GLU A 278 16.76 4.59 0.95
N GLY A 279 16.77 3.31 1.36
CA GLY A 279 17.69 2.79 2.37
C GLY A 279 19.15 2.85 1.94
N TYR A 280 19.44 2.53 0.67
CA TYR A 280 20.77 2.63 0.11
C TYR A 280 21.27 4.08 0.07
N ILE A 281 20.43 5.02 -0.38
CA ILE A 281 20.72 6.46 -0.36
C ILE A 281 20.95 6.95 1.07
N TRP A 282 20.14 6.49 2.03
CA TRP A 282 20.36 6.82 3.44
C TRP A 282 21.73 6.32 3.92
N VAL A 283 22.16 5.11 3.56
CA VAL A 283 23.50 4.59 3.89
C VAL A 283 24.60 5.48 3.32
N LEU A 284 24.44 5.93 2.07
CA LEU A 284 25.41 6.79 1.39
C LEU A 284 25.46 8.20 1.96
N LEU A 285 24.32 8.79 2.28
CA LEU A 285 24.23 10.20 2.64
C LEU A 285 24.19 10.41 4.15
N ASP A 286 23.37 9.65 4.85
CA ASP A 286 22.97 9.82 6.25
C ASP A 286 23.49 8.71 7.18
N GLY A 287 24.36 7.83 6.68
CA GLY A 287 24.87 6.69 7.43
C GLY A 287 25.86 7.01 8.57
N GLY A 288 26.14 8.29 8.84
CA GLY A 288 26.93 8.74 9.99
C GLY A 288 28.45 8.59 9.83
N PRO A 289 29.23 8.95 10.87
CA PRO A 289 30.69 9.08 10.79
C PRO A 289 31.45 7.74 10.65
N SER A 290 30.77 6.60 10.83
CA SER A 290 31.35 5.27 10.62
C SER A 290 31.50 4.90 9.14
N ARG A 291 31.10 5.79 8.23
CA ARG A 291 31.13 5.62 6.78
C ARG A 291 31.85 6.81 6.17
N ALA A 292 33.14 6.63 5.90
CA ALA A 292 33.96 7.62 5.23
C ALA A 292 34.30 7.09 3.83
N PHE A 293 33.70 7.70 2.81
CA PHE A 293 33.84 7.25 1.42
C PHE A 293 34.94 8.01 0.70
N SER A 294 35.62 7.30 -0.18
CA SER A 294 36.73 7.79 -1.00
C SER A 294 36.51 7.42 -2.48
N ASN A 295 37.32 8.00 -3.38
CA ASN A 295 37.21 7.69 -4.80
C ASN A 295 37.47 6.18 -5.08
N SER A 296 38.36 5.53 -4.32
CA SER A 296 38.61 4.08 -4.47
C SER A 296 37.41 3.20 -4.15
N ASP A 297 36.43 3.69 -3.39
CA ASP A 297 35.24 2.94 -3.02
C ASP A 297 34.16 2.94 -4.12
N VAL A 298 34.21 3.91 -5.04
CA VAL A 298 33.16 4.15 -6.04
C VAL A 298 32.87 2.91 -6.87
N ALA A 299 33.90 2.21 -7.35
CA ALA A 299 33.72 1.00 -8.17
C ALA A 299 32.96 -0.11 -7.42
N MET A 300 33.25 -0.30 -6.12
CA MET A 300 32.56 -1.28 -5.29
C MET A 300 31.11 -0.87 -5.00
N MET A 301 30.84 0.43 -4.84
CA MET A 301 29.48 0.93 -4.68
C MET A 301 28.63 0.81 -5.95
N GLU A 302 29.23 1.01 -7.12
CA GLU A 302 28.56 0.80 -8.41
C GLU A 302 28.24 -0.68 -8.62
N GLU A 303 29.17 -1.56 -8.27
CA GLU A 303 28.97 -3.01 -8.29
C GLU A 303 27.81 -3.42 -7.36
N ASP A 304 27.82 -2.94 -6.11
CA ASP A 304 26.77 -3.24 -5.13
C ASP A 304 25.40 -2.70 -5.58
N LEU A 305 25.32 -1.49 -6.15
CA LEU A 305 24.08 -1.00 -6.75
C LEU A 305 23.64 -1.87 -7.94
N GLY A 306 24.59 -2.40 -8.72
CA GLY A 306 24.34 -3.40 -9.76
C GLY A 306 23.70 -4.66 -9.20
N MET A 307 24.28 -5.24 -8.14
CA MET A 307 23.73 -6.42 -7.47
C MET A 307 22.32 -6.17 -6.93
N LEU A 308 22.04 -5.00 -6.35
CA LEU A 308 20.70 -4.63 -5.90
C LEU A 308 19.71 -4.59 -7.07
N LYS A 309 20.09 -4.00 -8.20
CA LYS A 309 19.24 -3.97 -9.39
C LYS A 309 18.96 -5.37 -9.92
N ASP A 310 20.00 -6.20 -10.02
CA ASP A 310 19.89 -7.55 -10.55
C ASP A 310 19.00 -8.44 -9.68
N LEU A 311 19.06 -8.29 -8.35
CA LEU A 311 18.15 -8.96 -7.42
C LEU A 311 16.67 -8.68 -7.75
N PHE A 312 16.32 -7.41 -8.01
CA PHE A 312 14.93 -7.04 -8.31
C PHE A 312 14.51 -7.32 -9.75
N VAL A 313 15.46 -7.44 -10.69
CA VAL A 313 15.20 -7.96 -12.05
C VAL A 313 14.99 -9.47 -12.02
N ALA A 314 15.65 -10.19 -11.10
CA ALA A 314 15.56 -11.63 -10.88
C ALA A 314 15.63 -12.42 -12.19
N ASP A 315 16.70 -12.21 -12.97
CA ASP A 315 16.92 -12.83 -14.29
C ASP A 315 15.77 -12.68 -15.32
N GLY A 316 14.90 -11.68 -15.11
CA GLY A 316 13.75 -11.40 -15.97
C GLY A 316 12.41 -11.88 -15.41
N GLU A 317 12.42 -12.64 -14.31
CA GLU A 317 11.21 -13.07 -13.59
C GLU A 317 10.70 -12.00 -12.61
N GLY A 318 11.50 -10.97 -12.33
CA GLY A 318 11.19 -9.87 -11.40
C GLY A 318 10.58 -8.65 -12.10
N LEU A 319 11.02 -7.46 -11.67
CA LEU A 319 10.57 -6.18 -12.21
C LEU A 319 11.15 -5.91 -13.61
N PRO A 320 10.46 -5.13 -14.46
CA PRO A 320 11.00 -4.70 -15.75
C PRO A 320 12.32 -3.93 -15.59
N ARG A 321 13.35 -4.31 -16.36
CA ARG A 321 14.68 -3.65 -16.33
C ARG A 321 14.62 -2.13 -16.54
N SER A 322 13.67 -1.65 -17.34
CA SER A 322 13.44 -0.22 -17.58
C SER A 322 13.04 0.52 -16.31
N LEU A 323 12.07 -0.03 -15.56
CA LEU A 323 11.63 0.51 -14.27
C LEU A 323 12.76 0.48 -13.25
N VAL A 324 13.47 -0.64 -13.15
CA VAL A 324 14.59 -0.82 -12.21
C VAL A 324 15.69 0.23 -12.47
N THR A 325 16.01 0.46 -13.74
CA THR A 325 17.02 1.44 -14.15
C THR A 325 16.56 2.88 -13.89
N GLU A 326 15.29 3.18 -14.15
CA GLU A 326 14.74 4.52 -13.94
C GLU A 326 14.79 4.94 -12.47
N GLU A 327 14.28 4.09 -11.58
CA GLU A 327 14.23 4.38 -10.14
C GLU A 327 15.64 4.48 -9.52
N ALA A 328 16.63 3.73 -10.03
CA ALA A 328 18.00 3.75 -9.53
C ALA A 328 18.79 5.03 -9.84
N LYS A 329 18.30 5.90 -10.72
CA LYS A 329 19.06 7.06 -11.22
C LYS A 329 19.58 7.97 -10.11
N ALA A 330 18.78 8.23 -9.09
CA ALA A 330 19.21 9.08 -7.97
C ALA A 330 20.41 8.49 -7.22
N ALA A 331 20.38 7.18 -6.92
CA ALA A 331 21.49 6.49 -6.29
C ALA A 331 22.75 6.49 -7.17
N GLN A 332 22.60 6.26 -8.49
CA GLN A 332 23.71 6.32 -9.45
C GLN A 332 24.35 7.70 -9.50
N GLN A 333 23.53 8.76 -9.53
CA GLN A 333 24.01 10.15 -9.52
C GLN A 333 24.79 10.43 -8.23
N ILE A 334 24.27 10.04 -7.07
CA ILE A 334 24.96 10.20 -5.79
C ILE A 334 26.32 9.49 -5.78
N ILE A 335 26.38 8.24 -6.24
CA ILE A 335 27.66 7.50 -6.35
C ILE A 335 28.65 8.28 -7.24
N SER A 336 28.21 8.77 -8.39
CA SER A 336 29.11 9.50 -9.30
C SER A 336 29.66 10.80 -8.70
N LEU A 337 28.96 11.45 -7.76
CA LEU A 337 29.47 12.63 -7.05
C LEU A 337 30.67 12.32 -6.14
N PHE A 338 30.79 11.10 -5.61
CA PHE A 338 31.96 10.69 -4.82
C PHE A 338 33.25 10.61 -5.65
N SER A 339 33.13 10.39 -6.96
CA SER A 339 34.28 10.40 -7.87
C SER A 339 34.89 11.80 -8.04
N LEU A 340 34.11 12.86 -7.78
CA LEU A 340 34.50 14.26 -7.97
C LEU A 340 35.27 14.86 -6.78
N GLN A 341 35.63 14.05 -5.76
CA GLN A 341 36.32 14.49 -4.53
C GLN A 341 35.59 15.60 -3.75
N LEU A 342 34.27 15.71 -3.88
CA LEU A 342 33.47 16.61 -3.07
C LEU A 342 33.34 16.05 -1.65
N ASP A 343 33.49 16.90 -0.63
CA ASP A 343 33.17 16.48 0.74
C ASP A 343 31.67 16.21 0.89
N MET A 344 31.29 15.37 1.85
CA MET A 344 29.88 14.99 2.09
C MET A 344 28.96 16.19 2.31
N ALA A 345 29.49 17.27 2.88
CA ALA A 345 28.77 18.51 3.08
C ALA A 345 28.45 19.21 1.74
N SER A 346 29.41 19.22 0.81
CA SER A 346 29.26 19.77 -0.54
C SER A 346 28.34 18.92 -1.41
N ILE A 347 28.37 17.59 -1.28
CA ILE A 347 27.43 16.69 -1.99
C ILE A 347 25.99 16.97 -1.51
N ARG A 348 25.76 17.02 -0.20
CA ARG A 348 24.44 17.36 0.36
C ARG A 348 23.98 18.78 0.00
N ALA A 349 24.89 19.75 -0.02
CA ALA A 349 24.58 21.13 -0.39
C ALA A 349 24.26 21.27 -1.90
N ALA A 350 25.02 20.59 -2.76
CA ALA A 350 24.79 20.55 -4.20
C ALA A 350 23.49 19.84 -4.56
N LEU A 351 23.11 18.82 -3.79
CA LEU A 351 21.85 18.12 -3.96
C LEU A 351 20.66 18.91 -3.39
N GLY A 352 20.84 19.97 -2.61
CA GLY A 352 19.76 20.85 -2.11
C GLY A 352 18.66 20.11 -1.35
N THR A 353 18.83 19.88 -0.03
CA THR A 353 17.79 19.28 0.84
C THR A 353 17.07 18.06 0.24
N TRP A 354 17.78 17.19 -0.48
CA TRP A 354 17.31 15.84 -0.83
C TRP A 354 17.47 14.84 0.32
N VAL A 355 17.79 15.32 1.53
CA VAL A 355 17.53 14.56 2.76
C VAL A 355 16.04 14.33 2.78
N MET A 356 15.63 13.05 2.66
CA MET A 356 14.26 12.52 2.75
C MET A 356 13.24 13.64 2.92
N PRO A 357 12.49 14.02 1.87
CA PRO A 357 11.48 15.03 2.08
C PRO A 357 10.60 14.50 3.19
N ARG A 358 10.47 15.29 4.26
CA ARG A 358 9.34 15.14 5.18
C ARG A 358 8.11 15.40 4.31
N LEU A 359 7.64 14.36 3.62
CA LEU A 359 6.34 14.34 2.96
C LEU A 359 5.30 13.96 4.01
#